data_AF-A0A7Y2D3I3-F1
#
_entry.id   AF-A0A7Y2D3I3-F1
#
_cell.length_a   1.000
_cell.length_b   1.000
_cell.length_c   1.000
_cell.angle_alpha   90.00
_cell.angle_beta   90.00
_cell.angle_gamma   90.00
#
_symmetry.space_group_name_H-M   'P 1'
#
loop_
_entity.id
_entity.type
_entity.pdbx_description
1 polymer ?
#
loop_
_entity_poly.entity_id
_entity_poly.type
_entity_poly.pdbx_seq_one_letter_code
_entity_poly.pdbx_strand_id
1 'polypeptide(L)'
;MNTRLVHQNLDTSFVDVSALIKYLRRRQFLGTVKLELNGYKAEINLKKSNQLKVMEHDEISGRISEGAEAFQRILIRSKEPGGSVNVYQANGTGPEKKKLPKRKPSPQPTNDPVINTKVIAASKPKEQPVYVRTNGTGSHTNGTNGNGSKKKRVPTPAKPIKANRQPRLPNFPFDLSNNVEGKAKQIRQDSGDWQTLLKLTVELLGVIDRKLTEHKLDFPAAFKKACTEISGDYPFLNPSKEIFQYSKGRIAITERVNETIFVVSICEALGRIMSRLGQSRKFANLHREVSHLIISLINKRKSQYDRFGMTRRLERTVR
;
A
#
# COMPACT_ATOMS: atom_id res chain seq x y z
N MET A 1 -10.46 -2.73 31.33
CA MET A 1 -9.14 -3.31 31.64
C MET A 1 -8.24 -2.16 31.99
N ASN A 2 -7.55 -2.19 33.13
CA ASN A 2 -6.62 -1.12 33.47
C ASN A 2 -5.36 -1.28 32.61
N THR A 3 -5.07 -0.26 31.81
CA THR A 3 -3.87 -0.21 30.97
C THR A 3 -2.86 0.75 31.58
N ARG A 4 -1.59 0.32 31.64
CA ARG A 4 -0.46 1.16 32.04
C ARG A 4 0.27 1.64 30.81
N LEU A 5 0.46 2.94 30.67
CA LEU A 5 1.31 3.51 29.62
C LEU A 5 2.77 3.13 29.89
N VAL A 6 3.42 2.52 28.90
CA VAL A 6 4.83 2.07 28.98
C VAL A 6 5.74 2.99 28.17
N HIS A 7 5.31 3.30 26.95
CA HIS A 7 6.01 4.24 26.07
C HIS A 7 4.99 5.20 25.46
N GLN A 8 5.36 6.48 25.38
CA GLN A 8 4.50 7.54 24.88
C GLN A 8 5.26 8.39 23.85
N ASN A 9 4.53 8.92 22.87
CA ASN A 9 5.00 9.91 21.89
C ASN A 9 6.28 9.48 21.17
N LEU A 10 6.36 8.20 20.81
CA LEU A 10 7.43 7.72 19.96
C LEU A 10 7.16 8.19 18.52
N ASP A 11 8.01 9.03 17.98
CA ASP A 11 7.86 9.57 16.63
C ASP A 11 8.16 8.48 15.57
N THR A 12 7.26 8.34 14.59
CA THR A 12 7.38 7.36 13.49
C THR A 12 8.63 7.56 12.64
N SER A 13 9.21 8.75 12.64
CA SER A 13 10.47 9.08 11.96
C SER A 13 11.68 8.38 12.58
N PHE A 14 11.59 7.97 13.85
CA PHE A 14 12.68 7.35 14.61
C PHE A 14 12.40 5.90 15.02
N VAL A 15 11.18 5.41 14.81
CA VAL A 15 10.75 4.08 15.27
C VAL A 15 10.27 3.21 14.11
N ASP A 16 10.98 2.10 13.89
CA ASP A 16 10.48 1.01 13.06
C ASP A 16 9.40 0.22 13.84
N VAL A 17 8.13 0.53 13.55
CA VAL A 17 6.97 -0.12 14.20
C VAL A 17 6.96 -1.63 13.94
N SER A 18 7.46 -2.12 12.80
CA SER A 18 7.56 -3.55 12.53
C SER A 18 8.54 -4.23 13.48
N ALA A 19 9.71 -3.62 13.68
CA ALA A 19 10.70 -4.09 14.64
C ALA A 19 10.18 -4.03 16.08
N LEU A 20 9.48 -2.94 16.44
CA LEU A 20 8.86 -2.78 17.76
C LEU A 20 7.84 -3.89 18.04
N ILE A 21 6.90 -4.15 17.13
CA ILE A 21 5.91 -5.23 17.31
C ILE A 21 6.59 -6.60 17.41
N LYS A 22 7.60 -6.86 16.59
CA LYS A 22 8.38 -8.11 16.66
C LYS A 22 9.08 -8.28 18.01
N TYR A 23 9.65 -7.20 18.54
CA TYR A 23 10.28 -7.17 19.85
C TYR A 23 9.29 -7.42 20.99
N LEU A 24 8.15 -6.71 20.99
CA LEU A 24 7.10 -6.89 21.99
C LEU A 24 6.56 -8.33 22.01
N ARG A 25 6.35 -8.93 20.82
CA ARG A 25 5.92 -10.33 20.70
C ARG A 25 6.93 -11.32 21.29
N ARG A 26 8.23 -11.11 21.05
CA ARG A 26 9.30 -11.97 21.61
C ARG A 26 9.33 -11.93 23.14
N ARG A 27 9.00 -10.78 23.73
CA ARG A 27 8.88 -10.61 25.19
C ARG A 27 7.54 -11.07 25.76
N GLN A 28 6.68 -11.70 24.95
CA GLN A 28 5.32 -12.08 25.34
C GLN A 28 4.53 -10.90 25.94
N PHE A 29 4.79 -9.69 25.44
CA PHE A 29 4.14 -8.49 25.92
C PHE A 29 2.63 -8.55 25.68
N LEU A 30 1.84 -8.18 26.70
CA LEU A 30 0.40 -8.14 26.65
C LEU A 30 -0.06 -6.68 26.74
N GLY A 31 -0.75 -6.21 25.72
CA GLY A 31 -1.09 -4.80 25.66
C GLY A 31 -1.52 -4.33 24.28
N THR A 32 -1.52 -3.01 24.10
CA THR A 32 -1.97 -2.35 22.88
C THR A 32 -0.92 -1.36 22.42
N VAL A 33 -0.60 -1.40 21.13
CA VAL A 33 0.19 -0.37 20.47
C VAL A 33 -0.79 0.49 19.66
N LYS A 34 -0.83 1.78 19.96
CA LYS A 34 -1.62 2.77 19.21
C LYS A 34 -0.70 3.57 18.32
N LEU A 35 -1.12 3.77 17.08
CA LEU A 35 -0.47 4.60 16.08
C LEU A 35 -1.45 5.70 15.68
N GLU A 36 -1.00 6.94 15.72
CA GLU A 36 -1.76 8.11 15.29
C GLU A 36 -0.95 8.89 14.25
N LEU A 37 -1.56 9.13 13.11
CA LEU A 37 -1.05 9.89 11.96
C LEU A 37 -2.15 10.88 11.55
N ASN A 38 -1.83 11.83 10.67
CA ASN A 38 -2.82 12.81 10.21
C ASN A 38 -4.00 12.14 9.51
N GLY A 39 -5.19 12.19 10.11
CA GLY A 39 -6.40 11.53 9.60
C GLY A 39 -6.32 9.99 9.59
N TYR A 40 -5.41 9.38 10.35
CA TYR A 40 -5.28 7.92 10.41
C TYR A 40 -4.95 7.44 11.82
N LYS A 41 -5.73 6.45 12.29
CA LYS A 41 -5.56 5.85 13.62
C LYS A 41 -5.51 4.34 13.49
N ALA A 42 -4.64 3.72 14.27
CA ALA A 42 -4.53 2.27 14.29
C ALA A 42 -4.23 1.72 15.68
N GLU A 43 -4.76 0.53 15.95
CA GLU A 43 -4.56 -0.19 17.20
C GLU A 43 -4.14 -1.64 16.94
N ILE A 44 -3.03 -2.06 17.55
CA ILE A 44 -2.51 -3.42 17.51
C ILE A 44 -2.55 -3.99 18.93
N ASN A 45 -3.43 -4.95 19.16
CA ASN A 45 -3.61 -5.60 20.45
C ASN A 45 -2.86 -6.95 20.48
N LEU A 46 -1.91 -7.09 21.42
CA LEU A 46 -1.11 -8.29 21.66
C LEU A 46 -1.73 -9.10 22.83
N LYS A 47 -2.06 -10.37 22.57
CA LYS A 47 -2.72 -11.27 23.54
C LYS A 47 -1.84 -12.46 23.96
N LYS A 48 -2.28 -13.19 25.00
CA LYS A 48 -1.58 -14.32 25.69
C LYS A 48 -1.21 -15.54 24.83
N SER A 49 -1.54 -15.54 23.55
CA SER A 49 -1.25 -16.62 22.59
C SER A 49 -0.45 -16.13 21.38
N ASN A 50 0.20 -14.97 21.50
CA ASN A 50 0.89 -14.31 20.39
C ASN A 50 -0.05 -13.97 19.21
N GLN A 51 -1.36 -13.96 19.48
CA GLN A 51 -2.40 -13.49 18.58
C GLN A 51 -2.43 -11.97 18.55
N LEU A 52 -2.57 -11.42 17.34
CA LEU A 52 -2.71 -10.00 17.10
C LEU A 52 -4.17 -9.72 16.71
N LYS A 53 -4.83 -8.81 17.43
CA LYS A 53 -6.06 -8.18 16.95
C LYS A 53 -5.70 -6.78 16.47
N VAL A 54 -5.97 -6.52 15.22
CA VAL A 54 -5.54 -5.29 14.54
C VAL A 54 -6.75 -4.57 13.99
N MET A 55 -6.79 -3.27 14.19
CA MET A 55 -7.83 -2.37 13.71
C MET A 55 -7.18 -1.10 13.17
N GLU A 56 -7.58 -0.65 12.00
CA GLU A 56 -7.25 0.67 11.48
C GLU A 56 -8.53 1.46 11.19
N HIS A 57 -8.40 2.78 11.27
CA HIS A 57 -9.39 3.76 10.90
C HIS A 57 -8.70 4.87 10.12
N ASP A 58 -9.09 4.99 8.85
CA ASP A 58 -8.67 6.05 7.95
C ASP A 58 -9.79 7.09 7.89
N GLU A 59 -9.61 8.21 8.58
CA GLU A 59 -10.62 9.27 8.72
C GLU A 59 -10.82 10.03 7.40
N ILE A 60 -9.82 10.06 6.52
CA ILE A 60 -9.89 10.73 5.22
C ILE A 60 -10.84 9.97 4.28
N SER A 61 -10.75 8.64 4.26
CA SER A 61 -11.61 7.78 3.43
C SER A 61 -12.86 7.25 4.15
N GLY A 62 -12.94 7.42 5.48
CA GLY A 62 -13.96 6.80 6.32
C GLY A 62 -13.82 5.27 6.45
N ARG A 63 -12.67 4.70 6.03
CA ARG A 63 -12.46 3.26 6.00
C ARG A 63 -12.09 2.74 7.39
N ILE A 64 -12.81 1.72 7.84
CA ILE A 64 -12.45 0.91 9.00
C ILE A 64 -12.06 -0.48 8.49
N SER A 65 -10.96 -1.03 8.99
CA SER A 65 -10.52 -2.38 8.59
C SER A 65 -9.87 -3.13 9.73
N GLU A 66 -10.03 -4.45 9.72
CA GLU A 66 -9.44 -5.34 10.72
C GLU A 66 -8.60 -6.46 10.08
N GLY A 67 -7.78 -7.11 10.89
CA GLY A 67 -7.08 -8.34 10.52
C GLY A 67 -5.76 -8.13 9.77
N ALA A 68 -5.35 -9.15 9.01
CA ALA A 68 -4.01 -9.21 8.42
C ALA A 68 -3.77 -8.15 7.33
N GLU A 69 -4.78 -7.83 6.52
CA GLU A 69 -4.67 -6.79 5.49
C GLU A 69 -4.52 -5.39 6.13
N ALA A 70 -5.28 -5.11 7.20
CA ALA A 70 -5.13 -3.88 7.99
C ALA A 70 -3.74 -3.78 8.61
N PHE A 71 -3.23 -4.88 9.17
CA PHE A 71 -1.89 -4.93 9.76
C PHE A 71 -0.79 -4.54 8.76
N GLN A 72 -0.85 -5.05 7.52
CA GLN A 72 0.12 -4.69 6.49
C GLN A 72 0.08 -3.19 6.17
N ARG A 73 -1.11 -2.60 6.07
CA ARG A 73 -1.25 -1.16 5.80
C ARG A 73 -0.73 -0.29 6.94
N ILE A 74 -0.99 -0.68 8.18
CA ILE A 74 -0.41 -0.02 9.37
C ILE A 74 1.11 -0.03 9.30
N LEU A 75 1.73 -1.17 8.97
CA LEU A 75 3.19 -1.26 8.84
C LEU A 75 3.75 -0.43 7.67
N ILE A 76 2.98 -0.22 6.61
CA ILE A 76 3.37 0.66 5.50
C ILE A 76 3.26 2.12 5.96
N ARG A 77 2.11 2.54 6.49
CA ARG A 77 1.85 3.93 6.89
C ARG A 77 2.66 4.39 8.08
N SER A 78 2.99 3.50 9.01
CA SER A 78 3.90 3.81 10.12
C SER A 78 5.30 4.25 9.69
N LYS A 79 5.67 4.14 8.42
CA LYS A 79 6.92 4.69 7.86
C LYS A 79 6.80 6.15 7.47
N GLU A 80 5.59 6.71 7.43
CA GLU A 80 5.36 8.12 7.18
C GLU A 80 5.80 8.93 8.40
N PRO A 81 6.55 10.03 8.22
CA PRO A 81 7.02 10.87 9.32
C PRO A 81 5.87 11.68 9.94
N GLY A 82 6.07 12.13 11.18
CA GLY A 82 5.11 13.01 11.89
C GLY A 82 3.93 12.29 12.54
N GLY A 83 3.99 10.96 12.63
CA GLY A 83 3.07 10.17 13.45
C GLY A 83 3.60 9.94 14.86
N SER A 84 2.71 9.53 15.76
CA SER A 84 3.06 9.12 17.12
C SER A 84 2.67 7.68 17.40
N VAL A 85 3.52 6.98 18.14
CA VAL A 85 3.31 5.60 18.59
C VAL A 85 3.28 5.57 20.12
N ASN A 86 2.22 5.00 20.66
CA ASN A 86 2.00 4.85 22.10
C ASN A 86 1.84 3.36 22.44
N VAL A 87 2.51 2.90 23.50
CA VAL A 87 2.49 1.49 23.93
C VAL A 87 1.89 1.40 25.33
N TYR A 88 0.80 0.65 25.44
CA TYR A 88 0.06 0.41 26.67
C TYR A 88 0.17 -1.06 27.06
N GLN A 89 0.51 -1.35 28.30
CA GLN A 89 0.54 -2.71 28.86
C GLN A 89 -0.78 -3.00 29.57
N ALA A 90 -1.31 -4.20 29.38
CA ALA A 90 -2.45 -4.68 30.14
C ALA A 90 -1.96 -5.18 31.51
N ASN A 91 -2.41 -4.54 32.60
CA ASN A 91 -2.08 -5.03 33.94
C ASN A 91 -2.86 -6.33 34.19
N GLY A 92 -2.15 -7.45 34.25
CA GLY A 92 -2.71 -8.77 34.45
C GLY A 92 -3.13 -9.05 35.90
N THR A 93 -4.05 -8.26 36.48
CA THR A 93 -4.73 -8.60 37.74
C THR A 93 -6.12 -8.00 37.76
N GLY A 94 -7.10 -8.83 37.40
CA GLY A 94 -8.51 -8.54 37.55
C GLY A 94 -9.31 -9.71 36.99
N PRO A 95 -10.01 -10.51 37.82
CA PRO A 95 -10.75 -11.66 37.35
C PRO A 95 -11.78 -11.21 36.33
N GLU A 96 -11.84 -11.96 35.23
CA GLU A 96 -12.90 -11.96 34.24
C GLU A 96 -14.24 -12.06 34.98
N LYS A 97 -14.96 -10.94 35.09
CA LYS A 97 -16.33 -10.94 35.61
C LYS A 97 -17.16 -11.80 34.68
N LYS A 98 -17.43 -13.04 35.14
CA LYS A 98 -18.49 -13.92 34.64
C LYS A 98 -19.76 -13.08 34.44
N LYS A 99 -20.34 -13.21 33.25
CA LYS A 99 -21.69 -12.73 32.94
C LYS A 99 -22.67 -13.23 34.01
N LEU A 100 -23.30 -12.32 34.76
CA LEU A 100 -24.54 -12.61 35.49
C LEU A 100 -25.74 -12.35 34.55
N PRO A 101 -26.87 -13.04 34.75
CA PRO A 101 -27.89 -13.27 33.74
C PRO A 101 -28.87 -12.09 33.59
N LYS A 102 -29.55 -12.13 32.44
CA LYS A 102 -30.65 -11.29 31.99
C LYS A 102 -31.64 -10.92 33.10
N ARG A 103 -31.89 -9.63 33.30
CA ARG A 103 -33.13 -9.11 33.91
C ARG A 103 -34.09 -8.70 32.79
N LYS A 104 -35.34 -9.16 32.89
CA LYS A 104 -36.48 -8.77 32.04
C LYS A 104 -36.81 -7.27 32.20
N PRO A 105 -37.41 -6.63 31.18
CA PRO A 105 -37.74 -5.21 31.17
C PRO A 105 -39.09 -4.92 31.85
N SER A 106 -39.24 -3.74 32.45
CA SER A 106 -40.48 -2.93 32.64
C SER A 106 -40.19 -1.75 33.60
N PRO A 107 -41.00 -0.68 33.62
CA PRO A 107 -41.61 0.09 32.54
C PRO A 107 -41.24 1.59 32.61
N GLN A 108 -41.54 2.34 31.55
CA GLN A 108 -41.41 3.81 31.47
C GLN A 108 -42.26 4.54 32.53
N PRO A 109 -41.90 5.79 32.82
CA PRO A 109 -42.90 6.84 32.82
C PRO A 109 -42.55 7.94 31.80
N THR A 110 -43.55 8.17 30.96
CA THR A 110 -43.92 9.43 30.29
C THR A 110 -43.42 10.70 30.97
N ASN A 111 -42.89 11.63 30.17
CA ASN A 111 -43.14 13.08 30.24
C ASN A 111 -42.62 13.75 28.96
N ASP A 112 -43.54 14.09 28.06
CA ASP A 112 -43.43 15.19 27.08
C ASP A 112 -43.92 16.50 27.76
N PRO A 113 -43.93 17.69 27.12
CA PRO A 113 -42.95 18.33 26.21
C PRO A 113 -42.73 19.83 26.57
N VAL A 114 -41.55 20.43 26.33
CA VAL A 114 -41.46 21.91 26.18
C VAL A 114 -40.35 22.34 25.21
N ILE A 115 -40.77 22.70 24.00
CA ILE A 115 -40.45 23.92 23.22
C ILE A 115 -39.17 24.68 23.61
N ASN A 116 -38.20 24.80 22.68
CA ASN A 116 -37.86 26.13 22.14
C ASN A 116 -36.99 26.15 20.89
N THR A 117 -37.54 26.82 19.90
CA THR A 117 -36.99 27.29 18.64
C THR A 117 -35.86 28.28 18.86
N LYS A 118 -34.73 28.13 18.16
CA LYS A 118 -33.98 29.32 17.70
C LYS A 118 -33.28 29.09 16.37
N VAL A 119 -33.92 29.68 15.37
CA VAL A 119 -33.41 30.02 14.04
C VAL A 119 -32.23 30.97 14.20
N ILE A 120 -31.09 30.68 13.56
CA ILE A 120 -30.14 31.72 13.14
C ILE A 120 -29.78 31.47 11.68
N ALA A 121 -30.04 32.51 10.91
CA ALA A 121 -29.87 32.63 9.48
C ALA A 121 -28.42 32.94 9.07
N ALA A 122 -28.11 32.48 7.86
CA ALA A 122 -27.35 33.16 6.79
C ALA A 122 -26.18 34.10 7.13
N SER A 123 -25.01 33.75 6.58
CA SER A 123 -24.20 34.72 5.84
C SER A 123 -23.26 34.03 4.84
N LYS A 124 -23.53 34.26 3.54
CA LYS A 124 -22.59 34.15 2.42
C LYS A 124 -21.58 35.32 2.50
N PRO A 125 -20.37 35.16 1.97
CA PRO A 125 -19.96 36.03 0.84
C PRO A 125 -19.21 35.25 -0.25
N LYS A 126 -19.68 35.35 -1.50
CA LYS A 126 -19.11 36.15 -2.61
C LYS A 126 -17.88 35.52 -3.27
N GLU A 127 -18.15 34.95 -4.44
CA GLU A 127 -17.23 34.77 -5.56
C GLU A 127 -16.69 36.12 -6.04
N GLN A 128 -15.40 36.16 -6.40
CA GLN A 128 -14.93 36.91 -7.56
C GLN A 128 -13.81 36.14 -8.29
N PRO A 129 -13.80 36.15 -9.63
CA PRO A 129 -12.82 35.44 -10.45
C PRO A 129 -11.59 36.30 -10.71
N VAL A 130 -10.40 35.70 -10.66
CA VAL A 130 -9.19 36.30 -11.24
C VAL A 130 -8.81 35.50 -12.49
N TYR A 131 -9.07 36.11 -13.64
CA TYR A 131 -8.46 35.73 -14.92
C TYR A 131 -7.02 36.25 -14.94
N VAL A 132 -6.05 35.36 -15.20
CA VAL A 132 -4.77 35.75 -15.82
C VAL A 132 -4.55 34.89 -17.06
N ARG A 133 -4.67 35.57 -18.19
CA ARG A 133 -4.23 35.16 -19.53
C ARG A 133 -2.81 35.72 -19.68
N THR A 134 -1.87 34.95 -20.24
CA THR A 134 -1.14 35.24 -21.49
C THR A 134 0.10 34.33 -21.66
N ASN A 135 0.03 33.49 -22.70
CA ASN A 135 0.96 33.32 -23.82
C ASN A 135 2.50 33.36 -23.65
N GLY A 136 3.13 32.40 -24.36
CA GLY A 136 4.53 32.38 -24.77
C GLY A 136 5.01 30.94 -24.85
N THR A 137 4.77 30.16 -25.92
CA THR A 137 5.32 30.27 -27.29
C THR A 137 6.82 30.59 -27.27
N GLY A 138 7.63 29.53 -27.24
CA GLY A 138 9.08 29.58 -27.40
C GLY A 138 9.56 28.28 -28.04
N SER A 139 9.36 28.19 -29.36
CA SER A 139 10.04 27.24 -30.23
C SER A 139 11.50 27.69 -30.36
N HIS A 140 12.45 26.82 -30.02
CA HIS A 140 13.81 26.92 -30.53
C HIS A 140 14.28 25.53 -30.97
N THR A 141 14.39 25.39 -32.28
CA THR A 141 15.16 24.37 -32.98
C THR A 141 16.64 24.74 -33.02
N ASN A 142 17.43 23.76 -33.45
CA ASN A 142 18.80 23.79 -33.96
C ASN A 142 19.92 23.49 -32.97
N GLY A 143 20.74 22.52 -33.36
CA GLY A 143 22.02 22.26 -32.71
C GLY A 143 22.63 20.91 -33.04
N THR A 144 22.87 20.67 -34.34
CA THR A 144 23.71 19.61 -34.88
C THR A 144 25.12 19.62 -34.26
N ASN A 145 25.77 18.45 -34.36
CA ASN A 145 27.21 18.25 -34.61
C ASN A 145 28.13 17.91 -33.42
N GLY A 146 29.02 16.94 -33.64
CA GLY A 146 30.26 16.80 -32.86
C GLY A 146 30.66 15.39 -32.40
N ASN A 147 30.96 14.55 -33.39
CA ASN A 147 32.01 13.54 -33.40
C ASN A 147 33.11 13.68 -32.32
N GLY A 148 33.50 12.60 -31.64
CA GLY A 148 34.51 12.68 -30.57
C GLY A 148 34.95 11.36 -29.94
N SER A 149 35.36 10.40 -30.76
CA SER A 149 36.01 9.15 -30.36
C SER A 149 37.25 9.39 -29.47
N LYS A 150 37.19 9.01 -28.19
CA LYS A 150 38.38 8.85 -27.34
C LYS A 150 38.42 7.46 -26.70
N LYS A 151 39.18 6.58 -27.34
CA LYS A 151 39.80 5.37 -26.76
C LYS A 151 40.52 5.76 -25.46
N LYS A 152 40.07 5.25 -24.31
CA LYS A 152 40.86 5.26 -23.07
C LYS A 152 41.24 3.83 -22.69
N ARG A 153 42.54 3.70 -22.46
CA ARG A 153 43.34 2.49 -22.27
C ARG A 153 42.80 1.58 -21.18
N VAL A 154 42.80 0.28 -21.50
CA VAL A 154 42.71 -0.84 -20.56
C VAL A 154 43.99 -0.87 -19.71
N PRO A 155 43.92 -0.85 -18.38
CA PRO A 155 45.05 -1.20 -17.53
C PRO A 155 45.15 -2.73 -17.36
N THR A 156 46.34 -3.23 -17.63
CA THR A 156 46.81 -4.61 -17.47
C THR A 156 46.57 -5.14 -16.04
N PRO A 157 46.17 -6.42 -15.88
CA PRO A 157 45.91 -7.01 -14.57
C PRO A 157 47.19 -7.20 -13.76
N ALA A 158 47.18 -6.67 -12.53
CA ALA A 158 48.22 -6.88 -11.53
C ALA A 158 48.20 -8.33 -11.01
N LYS A 159 49.40 -8.85 -10.74
CA LYS A 159 49.67 -10.21 -10.26
C LYS A 159 49.03 -10.48 -8.88
N PRO A 160 48.62 -11.74 -8.60
CA PRO A 160 48.03 -12.10 -7.31
C PRO A 160 49.08 -12.08 -6.20
N ILE A 161 48.87 -11.20 -5.22
CA ILE A 161 49.59 -11.19 -3.95
C ILE A 161 49.09 -12.39 -3.13
N LYS A 162 50.01 -13.30 -2.77
CA LYS A 162 49.75 -14.44 -1.89
C LYS A 162 49.33 -13.91 -0.52
N ALA A 163 48.04 -14.07 -0.20
CA ALA A 163 47.49 -13.70 1.09
C ALA A 163 48.03 -14.64 2.17
N ASN A 164 48.68 -13.98 3.12
CA ASN A 164 49.29 -14.48 4.32
C ASN A 164 48.24 -15.05 5.29
N ARG A 165 48.71 -15.92 6.17
CA ARG A 165 47.96 -16.71 7.15
C ARG A 165 46.93 -15.88 7.93
N GLN A 166 45.68 -16.33 7.93
CA GLN A 166 44.66 -15.79 8.83
C GLN A 166 45.04 -16.09 10.29
N PRO A 167 45.10 -15.09 11.18
CA PRO A 167 45.19 -15.33 12.61
C PRO A 167 43.87 -15.98 13.08
N ARG A 168 43.98 -17.18 13.65
CA ARG A 168 42.85 -17.85 14.31
C ARG A 168 42.56 -17.10 15.61
N LEU A 169 41.43 -16.41 15.66
CA LEU A 169 40.91 -15.84 16.90
C LEU A 169 40.37 -16.96 17.80
N PRO A 170 40.46 -16.82 19.13
CA PRO A 170 39.94 -17.79 20.09
C PRO A 170 38.42 -17.94 19.98
N ASN A 171 37.93 -19.17 20.26
CA ASN A 171 36.53 -19.58 20.21
C ASN A 171 35.59 -18.59 20.91
N PHE A 172 34.86 -17.79 20.13
CA PHE A 172 33.72 -17.00 20.60
C PHE A 172 32.46 -17.88 20.63
N PRO A 173 31.66 -17.86 21.72
CA PRO A 173 30.48 -18.73 21.88
C PRO A 173 29.20 -18.20 21.20
N PHE A 174 29.33 -17.26 20.26
CA PHE A 174 28.20 -16.71 19.50
C PHE A 174 28.34 -17.09 18.03
N ASP A 175 27.45 -17.97 17.57
CA ASP A 175 27.29 -18.27 16.15
C ASP A 175 26.71 -17.03 15.45
N LEU A 176 27.60 -16.23 14.85
CA LEU A 176 27.27 -15.11 13.97
C LEU A 176 26.90 -15.61 12.56
N SER A 177 26.13 -16.69 12.47
CA SER A 177 25.43 -17.10 11.25
C SER A 177 24.50 -15.96 10.82
N ASN A 178 25.06 -15.14 9.93
CA ASN A 178 24.48 -13.90 9.48
C ASN A 178 23.33 -14.24 8.52
N ASN A 179 22.10 -14.30 9.03
CA ASN A 179 20.86 -14.37 8.24
C ASN A 179 20.70 -13.19 7.22
N VAL A 180 21.65 -12.26 7.21
CA VAL A 180 21.79 -11.17 6.24
C VAL A 180 22.28 -11.68 4.88
N GLU A 181 23.02 -12.79 4.84
CA GLU A 181 23.56 -13.37 3.61
C GLU A 181 22.47 -14.11 2.79
N GLY A 182 21.45 -14.64 3.47
CA GLY A 182 20.22 -15.13 2.85
C GLY A 182 19.42 -14.01 2.17
N LYS A 183 19.35 -12.82 2.78
CA LYS A 183 18.70 -11.64 2.17
C LYS A 183 19.50 -11.09 0.98
N ALA A 184 20.82 -11.14 1.02
CA ALA A 184 21.67 -10.72 -0.10
C ALA A 184 21.56 -11.66 -1.32
N LYS A 185 21.31 -12.96 -1.11
CA LYS A 185 21.03 -13.91 -2.21
C LYS A 185 19.64 -13.71 -2.83
N GLN A 186 18.63 -13.32 -2.04
CA GLN A 186 17.27 -13.05 -2.52
C GLN A 186 17.21 -11.88 -3.52
N ILE A 187 18.07 -10.87 -3.35
CA ILE A 187 18.14 -9.69 -4.24
C ILE A 187 18.67 -10.05 -5.65
N ARG A 188 19.42 -11.15 -5.81
CA ARG A 188 19.96 -11.59 -7.11
C ARG A 188 19.00 -12.48 -7.91
N GLN A 189 18.05 -13.14 -7.25
CA GLN A 189 17.03 -13.98 -7.88
C GLN A 189 15.84 -13.16 -8.42
N ASP A 190 15.75 -11.90 -8.01
CA ASP A 190 14.62 -10.97 -8.18
C ASP A 190 14.45 -10.38 -9.61
N SER A 191 15.45 -10.50 -10.49
CA SER A 191 15.36 -9.86 -11.82
C SER A 191 14.40 -10.58 -12.77
N GLY A 192 14.40 -11.92 -12.76
CA GLY A 192 13.53 -12.73 -13.62
C GLY A 192 12.06 -12.72 -13.17
N ASP A 193 11.84 -12.67 -11.86
CA ASP A 193 10.50 -12.64 -11.28
C ASP A 193 9.81 -11.31 -11.54
N TRP A 194 10.53 -10.19 -11.35
CA TRP A 194 10.05 -8.87 -11.70
C TRP A 194 9.70 -8.74 -13.19
N GLN A 195 10.56 -9.24 -14.09
CA GLN A 195 10.26 -9.24 -15.54
C GLN A 195 9.03 -10.09 -15.88
N THR A 196 8.88 -11.25 -15.22
CA THR A 196 7.70 -12.11 -15.38
C THR A 196 6.44 -11.40 -14.92
N LEU A 197 6.49 -10.74 -13.76
CA LEU A 197 5.39 -9.95 -13.21
C LEU A 197 4.98 -8.81 -14.15
N LEU A 198 5.96 -8.06 -14.68
CA LEU A 198 5.68 -7.01 -15.65
C LEU A 198 5.03 -7.57 -16.92
N LYS A 199 5.52 -8.70 -17.43
CA LYS A 199 4.96 -9.36 -18.61
C LYS A 199 3.50 -9.79 -18.39
N LEU A 200 3.20 -10.40 -17.25
CA LEU A 200 1.83 -10.79 -16.87
C LEU A 200 0.92 -9.56 -16.75
N THR A 201 1.42 -8.49 -16.14
CA THR A 201 0.67 -7.26 -15.96
C THR A 201 0.39 -6.58 -17.30
N VAL A 202 1.38 -6.51 -18.19
CA VAL A 202 1.22 -6.01 -19.56
C VAL A 202 0.15 -6.81 -20.32
N GLU A 203 0.19 -8.14 -20.23
CA GLU A 203 -0.80 -9.01 -20.87
C GLU A 203 -2.20 -8.75 -20.32
N LEU A 204 -2.37 -8.72 -19.00
CA LEU A 204 -3.64 -8.42 -18.35
C LEU A 204 -4.21 -7.08 -18.82
N LEU A 205 -3.44 -6.00 -18.69
CA LEU A 205 -3.88 -4.67 -19.08
C LEU A 205 -4.17 -4.61 -20.59
N GLY A 206 -3.32 -5.22 -21.42
CA GLY A 206 -3.49 -5.23 -22.88
C GLY A 206 -4.70 -6.03 -23.37
N VAL A 207 -5.13 -7.07 -22.64
CA VAL A 207 -6.38 -7.78 -22.99
C VAL A 207 -7.60 -6.91 -22.63
N ILE A 208 -7.59 -6.22 -21.48
CA ILE A 208 -8.66 -5.29 -21.10
C ILE A 208 -8.73 -4.10 -22.07
N ASP A 209 -7.57 -3.50 -22.40
CA ASP A 209 -7.44 -2.35 -23.31
C ASP A 209 -8.06 -2.63 -24.68
N ARG A 210 -7.68 -3.77 -25.29
CA ARG A 210 -8.25 -4.21 -26.57
C ARG A 210 -9.77 -4.35 -26.49
N LYS A 211 -10.26 -5.00 -25.45
CA LYS A 211 -11.70 -5.24 -25.29
C LYS A 211 -12.49 -3.94 -25.09
N LEU A 212 -11.95 -2.98 -24.35
CA LEU A 212 -12.60 -1.68 -24.17
C LEU A 212 -12.52 -0.81 -25.43
N THR A 213 -11.41 -0.92 -26.18
CA THR A 213 -11.22 -0.23 -27.47
C THR A 213 -12.24 -0.68 -28.52
N GLU A 214 -12.62 -1.96 -28.55
CA GLU A 214 -13.72 -2.47 -29.41
C GLU A 214 -15.04 -1.71 -29.20
N HIS A 215 -15.27 -1.23 -27.97
CA HIS A 215 -16.45 -0.45 -27.59
C HIS A 215 -16.19 1.07 -27.59
N LYS A 216 -15.11 1.52 -28.22
CA LYS A 216 -14.71 2.94 -28.32
C LYS A 216 -14.47 3.61 -26.95
N LEU A 217 -14.03 2.85 -25.95
CA LEU A 217 -13.65 3.36 -24.63
C LEU A 217 -12.12 3.48 -24.54
N ASP A 218 -11.65 4.65 -24.08
CA ASP A 218 -10.23 4.92 -23.88
C ASP A 218 -9.75 4.38 -22.53
N PHE A 219 -9.30 3.12 -22.54
CA PHE A 219 -8.75 2.48 -21.35
C PHE A 219 -7.49 3.18 -20.82
N PRO A 220 -6.48 3.56 -21.64
CA PRO A 220 -5.32 4.30 -21.15
C PRO A 220 -5.68 5.56 -20.34
N ALA A 221 -6.63 6.37 -20.83
CA ALA A 221 -7.09 7.56 -20.11
C ALA A 221 -7.80 7.19 -18.79
N ALA A 222 -8.69 6.20 -18.82
CA ALA A 222 -9.38 5.72 -17.62
C ALA A 222 -8.42 5.14 -16.57
N PHE A 223 -7.40 4.42 -17.01
CA PHE A 223 -6.37 3.83 -16.17
C PHE A 223 -5.45 4.88 -15.56
N LYS A 224 -4.98 5.86 -16.36
CA LYS A 224 -4.23 7.01 -15.85
C LYS A 224 -5.01 7.79 -14.78
N LYS A 225 -6.31 7.98 -15.00
CA LYS A 225 -7.20 8.61 -14.00
C LYS A 225 -7.28 7.78 -12.71
N ALA A 226 -7.50 6.47 -12.81
CA ALA A 226 -7.54 5.58 -11.65
C ALA A 226 -6.21 5.59 -10.86
N CYS A 227 -5.07 5.54 -11.56
CA CYS A 227 -3.73 5.67 -10.96
C CYS A 227 -3.55 6.99 -10.21
N THR A 228 -4.04 8.10 -10.76
CA THR A 228 -3.99 9.42 -10.11
C THR A 228 -4.75 9.42 -8.78
N GLU A 229 -5.96 8.83 -8.76
CA GLU A 229 -6.80 8.80 -7.56
C GLU A 229 -6.24 7.95 -6.41
N ILE A 230 -5.39 6.96 -6.71
CA ILE A 230 -4.72 6.13 -5.69
C ILE A 230 -3.27 6.53 -5.45
N SER A 231 -2.79 7.59 -6.10
CA SER A 231 -1.40 8.01 -6.01
C SER A 231 -0.99 8.53 -4.64
N GLY A 232 -1.95 8.89 -3.78
CA GLY A 232 -1.70 9.20 -2.37
C GLY A 232 -1.16 8.00 -1.60
N ASP A 233 -1.76 6.81 -1.80
CA ASP A 233 -1.30 5.56 -1.18
C ASP A 233 -0.15 4.91 -1.96
N TYR A 234 -0.08 5.15 -3.28
CA TYR A 234 0.92 4.56 -4.18
C TYR A 234 1.63 5.64 -5.01
N PRO A 235 2.64 6.35 -4.45
CA PRO A 235 3.24 7.51 -5.08
C PRO A 235 3.88 7.25 -6.45
N PHE A 236 4.33 6.03 -6.73
CA PHE A 236 4.92 5.64 -8.03
C PHE A 236 3.90 5.61 -9.17
N LEU A 237 2.59 5.54 -8.87
CA LEU A 237 1.52 5.62 -9.86
C LEU A 237 1.15 7.06 -10.22
N ASN A 238 1.73 8.07 -9.56
CA ASN A 238 1.48 9.47 -9.89
C ASN A 238 1.98 9.76 -11.31
N PRO A 239 1.11 10.16 -12.27
CA PRO A 239 1.53 10.39 -13.64
C PRO A 239 2.55 11.53 -13.78
N SER A 240 2.60 12.46 -12.82
CA SER A 240 3.51 13.60 -12.84
C SER A 240 4.95 13.22 -12.49
N LYS A 241 5.16 12.06 -11.83
CA LYS A 241 6.49 11.57 -11.47
C LYS A 241 7.12 10.71 -12.57
N GLU A 242 6.33 10.31 -13.56
CA GLU A 242 6.76 9.48 -14.70
C GLU A 242 7.42 8.14 -14.31
N ILE A 243 7.27 7.69 -13.05
CA ILE A 243 7.86 6.44 -12.56
C ILE A 243 7.20 5.22 -13.20
N PHE A 244 5.88 5.27 -13.35
CA PHE A 244 5.09 4.25 -14.00
C PHE A 244 4.27 4.88 -15.13
N GLN A 245 4.38 4.33 -16.32
CA GLN A 245 3.59 4.73 -17.47
C GLN A 245 3.00 3.51 -18.16
N TYR A 246 1.71 3.60 -18.51
CA TYR A 246 1.04 2.63 -19.35
C TYR A 246 0.56 3.29 -20.63
N SER A 247 0.91 2.71 -21.77
CA SER A 247 0.46 3.19 -23.08
C SER A 247 0.42 2.04 -24.08
N LYS A 248 -0.74 1.83 -24.72
CA LYS A 248 -0.95 0.87 -25.83
C LYS A 248 -0.40 -0.53 -25.51
N GLY A 249 -0.76 -1.09 -24.37
CA GLY A 249 -0.28 -2.41 -23.96
C GLY A 249 1.22 -2.48 -23.66
N ARG A 250 1.86 -1.37 -23.29
CA ARG A 250 3.24 -1.35 -22.78
C ARG A 250 3.29 -0.67 -21.42
N ILE A 251 4.10 -1.23 -20.53
CA ILE A 251 4.44 -0.62 -19.24
C ILE A 251 5.89 -0.16 -19.31
N ALA A 252 6.13 1.10 -18.98
CA ALA A 252 7.45 1.63 -18.68
C ALA A 252 7.53 1.89 -17.18
N ILE A 253 8.59 1.37 -16.56
CA ILE A 253 8.93 1.64 -15.16
C ILE A 253 10.39 2.12 -15.11
N THR A 254 10.63 3.26 -14.48
CA THR A 254 11.98 3.83 -14.32
C THR A 254 12.62 3.43 -12.99
N GLU A 255 11.84 3.30 -11.93
CA GLU A 255 12.32 2.96 -10.59
C GLU A 255 11.85 1.57 -10.14
N ARG A 256 12.70 0.88 -9.36
CA ARG A 256 12.34 -0.43 -8.83
C ARG A 256 11.28 -0.28 -7.74
N VAL A 257 10.11 -0.86 -7.97
CA VAL A 257 8.99 -0.90 -7.02
C VAL A 257 8.95 -2.27 -6.34
N ASN A 258 8.54 -2.31 -5.07
CA ASN A 258 8.29 -3.58 -4.40
C ASN A 258 7.16 -4.36 -5.12
N GLU A 259 7.40 -5.65 -5.41
CA GLU A 259 6.48 -6.48 -6.20
C GLU A 259 5.07 -6.58 -5.60
N THR A 260 5.00 -6.73 -4.27
CA THR A 260 3.72 -6.85 -3.56
C THR A 260 2.94 -5.54 -3.66
N ILE A 261 3.61 -4.40 -3.47
CA ILE A 261 3.00 -3.08 -3.58
C ILE A 261 2.53 -2.84 -5.02
N PHE A 262 3.35 -3.19 -6.01
CA PHE A 262 3.02 -3.10 -7.43
C PHE A 262 1.75 -3.90 -7.77
N VAL A 263 1.69 -5.17 -7.36
CA VAL A 263 0.50 -6.01 -7.60
C VAL A 263 -0.75 -5.41 -6.96
N VAL A 264 -0.66 -4.99 -5.69
CA VAL A 264 -1.79 -4.42 -4.96
C VAL A 264 -2.31 -3.17 -5.67
N SER A 265 -1.42 -2.26 -6.05
CA SER A 265 -1.81 -0.98 -6.65
C SER A 265 -2.42 -1.15 -8.03
N ILE A 266 -1.92 -2.08 -8.86
CA ILE A 266 -2.49 -2.36 -10.19
C ILE A 266 -3.87 -2.99 -10.04
N CYS A 267 -4.05 -3.93 -9.13
CA CYS A 267 -5.37 -4.54 -8.88
C CYS A 267 -6.38 -3.52 -8.35
N GLU A 268 -5.93 -2.59 -7.49
CA GLU A 268 -6.76 -1.49 -6.98
C GLU A 268 -7.20 -0.52 -8.09
N ALA A 269 -6.26 -0.12 -8.96
CA ALA A 269 -6.57 0.74 -10.12
C ALA A 269 -7.58 0.07 -11.06
N LEU A 270 -7.40 -1.23 -11.35
CA LEU A 270 -8.36 -2.03 -12.11
C LEU A 270 -9.71 -2.14 -11.40
N GLY A 271 -9.71 -2.33 -10.08
CA GLY A 271 -10.90 -2.33 -9.22
C GLY A 271 -11.79 -1.10 -9.43
N ARG A 272 -11.17 0.08 -9.44
CA ARG A 272 -11.89 1.35 -9.67
C ARG A 272 -12.50 1.44 -11.07
N ILE A 273 -11.80 0.94 -12.09
CA ILE A 273 -12.30 0.94 -13.47
C ILE A 273 -13.48 -0.03 -13.62
N MET A 274 -13.34 -1.25 -13.10
CA MET A 274 -14.39 -2.27 -13.15
C MET A 274 -15.63 -1.81 -12.38
N SER A 275 -15.44 -1.23 -11.18
CA SER A 275 -16.55 -0.66 -10.40
C SER A 275 -17.32 0.42 -11.18
N ARG A 276 -16.62 1.33 -11.86
CA ARG A 276 -17.24 2.36 -12.72
C ARG A 276 -17.97 1.78 -13.92
N LEU A 277 -17.40 0.76 -14.56
CA LEU A 277 -18.06 0.04 -15.66
C LEU A 277 -19.35 -0.64 -15.17
N GLY A 278 -19.32 -1.27 -14.00
CA GLY A 278 -20.48 -1.95 -13.41
C GLY A 278 -21.60 -1.01 -12.95
N GLN A 279 -21.29 0.23 -12.58
CA GLN A 279 -22.29 1.23 -12.18
C GLN A 279 -23.13 1.76 -13.36
N SER A 280 -22.58 1.75 -14.58
CA SER A 280 -23.29 2.21 -15.77
C SER A 280 -24.13 1.09 -16.37
N ARG A 281 -25.46 1.26 -16.40
CA ARG A 281 -26.37 0.31 -17.06
C ARG A 281 -26.02 0.06 -18.53
N LYS A 282 -25.48 1.08 -19.22
CA LYS A 282 -25.06 0.98 -20.63
C LYS A 282 -23.87 0.04 -20.83
N PHE A 283 -23.04 -0.17 -19.80
CA PHE A 283 -21.84 -0.99 -19.86
C PHE A 283 -21.96 -2.29 -19.07
N ALA A 284 -23.15 -2.67 -18.60
CA ALA A 284 -23.34 -3.88 -17.79
C ALA A 284 -22.90 -5.16 -18.53
N ASN A 285 -23.21 -5.28 -19.83
CA ASN A 285 -22.77 -6.41 -20.65
C ASN A 285 -21.25 -6.39 -20.86
N LEU A 286 -20.69 -5.23 -21.18
CA LEU A 286 -19.24 -5.05 -21.35
C LEU A 286 -18.48 -5.37 -20.05
N HIS A 287 -19.00 -4.96 -18.90
CA HIS A 287 -18.44 -5.31 -17.59
C HIS A 287 -18.38 -6.82 -17.40
N ARG A 288 -19.48 -7.55 -17.68
CA ARG A 288 -19.50 -9.01 -17.62
C ARG A 288 -18.49 -9.65 -18.57
N GLU A 289 -18.43 -9.17 -19.81
CA GLU A 289 -17.47 -9.67 -20.81
C GLU A 289 -16.02 -9.48 -20.36
N VAL A 290 -15.67 -8.29 -19.87
CA VAL A 290 -14.32 -8.00 -19.35
C VAL A 290 -14.02 -8.84 -18.11
N SER A 291 -14.97 -8.99 -17.18
CA SER A 291 -14.83 -9.88 -16.01
C SER A 291 -14.56 -11.33 -16.40
N HIS A 292 -15.33 -11.89 -17.35
CA HIS A 292 -15.12 -13.25 -17.85
C HIS A 292 -13.75 -13.41 -18.50
N LEU A 293 -13.32 -12.41 -19.25
CA LEU A 293 -12.03 -12.40 -19.92
C LEU A 293 -10.87 -12.36 -18.92
N ILE A 294 -10.98 -11.58 -17.83
CA ILE A 294 -10.00 -11.57 -16.74
C ILE A 294 -9.95 -12.93 -16.05
N ILE A 295 -11.10 -13.52 -15.72
CA ILE A 295 -11.18 -14.85 -15.09
C ILE A 295 -10.56 -15.92 -15.99
N SER A 296 -10.85 -15.88 -17.29
CA SER A 296 -10.27 -16.81 -18.28
C SER A 296 -8.75 -16.68 -18.33
N LEU A 297 -8.22 -15.45 -18.33
CA LEU A 297 -6.78 -15.19 -18.32
C LEU A 297 -6.10 -15.70 -17.04
N ILE A 298 -6.74 -15.49 -15.88
CA ILE A 298 -6.27 -16.00 -14.59
C ILE A 298 -6.20 -17.53 -14.62
N ASN A 299 -7.26 -18.20 -15.07
CA ASN A 299 -7.30 -19.66 -15.14
C ASN A 299 -6.23 -20.22 -16.08
N LYS A 300 -6.02 -19.58 -17.23
CA LYS A 300 -4.99 -19.99 -18.20
C LYS A 300 -3.56 -19.92 -17.63
N ARG A 301 -3.29 -18.98 -16.72
CA ARG A 301 -1.95 -18.73 -16.14
C ARG A 301 -1.95 -18.81 -14.62
N LYS A 302 -2.79 -19.68 -14.05
CA LYS A 302 -3.09 -19.71 -12.61
C LYS A 302 -1.84 -19.78 -11.74
N SER A 303 -0.90 -20.68 -12.06
CA SER A 303 0.35 -20.84 -11.32
C SER A 303 1.21 -19.56 -11.30
N GLN A 304 1.22 -18.80 -12.40
CA GLN A 304 1.98 -17.57 -12.51
C GLN A 304 1.32 -16.44 -11.71
N TYR A 305 -0.01 -16.30 -11.78
CA TYR A 305 -0.75 -15.30 -11.00
C TYR A 305 -0.78 -15.61 -9.50
N ASP A 306 -0.88 -16.89 -9.12
CA ASP A 306 -0.83 -17.34 -7.72
C ASP A 306 0.52 -17.06 -7.09
N ARG A 307 1.62 -17.25 -7.85
CA ARG A 307 2.98 -16.95 -7.40
C ARG A 307 3.14 -15.51 -6.92
N PHE A 308 2.51 -14.55 -7.59
CA PHE A 308 2.54 -13.12 -7.22
C PHE A 308 1.36 -12.68 -6.35
N GLY A 309 0.47 -13.62 -5.94
CA GLY A 309 -0.71 -13.30 -5.13
C GLY A 309 -1.77 -12.45 -5.86
N MET A 310 -1.77 -12.45 -7.19
CA MET A 310 -2.70 -11.67 -8.02
C MET A 310 -4.08 -12.32 -8.13
N THR A 311 -4.16 -13.65 -8.18
CA THR A 311 -5.40 -14.41 -8.42
C THR A 311 -6.55 -13.97 -7.51
N ARG A 312 -6.38 -14.09 -6.19
CA ARG A 312 -7.45 -13.75 -5.22
C ARG A 312 -7.86 -12.29 -5.28
N ARG A 313 -6.94 -11.39 -5.65
CA ARG A 313 -7.21 -9.94 -5.73
C ARG A 313 -8.02 -9.64 -6.97
N LEU A 314 -7.61 -10.14 -8.13
CA LEU A 314 -8.33 -9.95 -9.38
C LEU A 314 -9.72 -10.60 -9.34
N GLU A 315 -9.85 -11.79 -8.77
CA GLU A 315 -11.16 -12.45 -8.56
C GLU A 315 -12.10 -11.61 -7.69
N ARG A 316 -11.57 -10.90 -6.69
CA ARG A 316 -12.36 -9.97 -5.84
C ARG A 316 -12.77 -8.72 -6.62
N THR A 317 -11.89 -8.23 -7.50
CA THR A 317 -12.11 -7.04 -8.33
C THR A 317 -13.22 -7.23 -9.37
N VAL A 318 -13.37 -8.44 -9.92
CA VAL A 318 -14.30 -8.71 -11.03
C VAL A 318 -15.68 -9.26 -10.59
N ARG A 319 -15.86 -9.48 -9.28
CA ARG A 319 -17.13 -9.86 -8.65
C ARG A 319 -18.01 -8.65 -8.43
#